data_AF-E6WWE8-F1
#
_entry.id   AF-E6WWE8-F1
#
_cell.length_a   1.000
_cell.length_b   1.000
_cell.length_c   1.000
_cell.angle_alpha   90.00
_cell.angle_beta   90.00
_cell.angle_gamma   90.00
#
_symmetry.space_group_name_H-M   'P 1'
#
loop_
_entity.id
_entity.type
_entity.pdbx_description
1 polymer ?
#
loop_
_entity_poly.entity_id
_entity_poly.type
_entity_poly.pdbx_seq_one_letter_code
_entity_poly.pdbx_strand_id
1 'polypeptide(L)'
;MDDQRTVAPACRNIATEMGWVLLAGLALVITMALCRPPEADALRVGGHVRPPDTGQPAADEAVLGLAPGRPSPVTTLWLDSEDPPVVKGTDWVDSVQLVGEEAAAPAPHFEIPLLVEQQTSDIQVPLAGQAGLLMLLRAGTLKPASAAELDAWMRRYVAAGEDAPELMDRRLRALPVYTIQGEMQFPADLNDDHAAAFILDARVPYPRGSPGQSLILDMSTGTCLGTPCLAQRD
;
A
#
# COMPACT_ATOMS: atom_id res chain seq x y z
N MET A 1 -42.61 30.58 66.52
CA MET A 1 -41.31 29.87 66.62
C MET A 1 -41.08 29.34 65.23
N ASP A 2 -40.57 30.20 64.34
CA ASP A 2 -40.35 29.87 62.93
C ASP A 2 -39.03 30.51 62.49
N ASP A 3 -38.09 29.64 62.17
CA ASP A 3 -36.69 29.89 61.82
C ASP A 3 -36.63 30.37 60.36
N GLN A 4 -36.54 31.68 60.14
CA GLN A 4 -36.26 32.25 58.81
C GLN A 4 -34.76 32.29 58.56
N ARG A 5 -34.22 31.24 57.94
CA ARG A 5 -32.91 31.28 57.29
C ARG A 5 -33.04 31.88 55.89
N THR A 6 -32.69 33.15 55.79
CA THR A 6 -32.28 33.83 54.55
C THR A 6 -31.06 33.13 53.95
N VAL A 7 -31.23 32.54 52.76
CA VAL A 7 -30.12 32.08 51.90
C VAL A 7 -30.01 33.07 50.74
N ALA A 8 -28.92 33.83 50.72
CA ALA A 8 -28.59 34.72 49.60
C ALA A 8 -28.00 33.91 48.43
N PRO A 9 -28.33 34.24 47.16
CA PRO A 9 -27.68 33.64 46.01
C PRO A 9 -26.28 34.25 45.81
N ALA A 10 -25.26 33.39 45.82
CA ALA A 10 -23.90 33.74 45.45
C ALA A 10 -23.81 34.04 43.94
N CYS A 11 -23.76 35.32 43.58
CA CYS A 11 -23.32 35.77 42.26
C CYS A 11 -21.83 35.46 42.10
N ARG A 12 -21.51 34.30 41.52
CA ARG A 12 -20.15 33.88 41.17
C ARG A 12 -19.76 34.53 39.84
N ASN A 13 -18.62 35.22 39.84
CA ASN A 13 -18.00 35.94 38.72
C ASN A 13 -17.83 35.06 37.47
N ILE A 14 -18.57 35.35 36.40
CA ILE A 14 -18.37 34.77 35.04
C ILE A 14 -17.49 35.69 34.16
N ALA A 15 -17.25 36.95 34.57
CA ALA A 15 -16.56 37.94 33.75
C ALA A 15 -15.04 37.72 33.58
N THR A 16 -14.40 36.89 34.41
CA THR A 16 -12.92 36.74 34.40
C THR A 16 -12.41 35.64 33.47
N GLU A 17 -13.24 34.65 33.13
CA GLU A 17 -12.82 33.49 32.32
C GLU A 17 -12.82 33.81 30.81
N MET A 18 -13.70 34.69 30.34
CA MET A 18 -13.75 35.08 28.91
C MET A 18 -12.56 35.94 28.47
N GLY A 19 -11.94 36.69 29.38
CA GLY A 19 -10.80 37.55 29.04
C GLY A 19 -9.56 36.76 28.61
N TRP A 20 -9.32 35.62 29.23
CA TRP A 20 -8.17 34.76 28.91
C TRP A 20 -8.30 34.06 27.57
N VAL A 21 -9.51 33.64 27.20
CA VAL A 21 -9.77 33.01 25.89
C VAL A 21 -9.55 34.00 24.75
N LEU A 22 -9.99 35.25 24.92
CA LEU A 22 -9.78 36.30 23.92
C LEU A 22 -8.30 36.70 23.79
N LEU A 23 -7.56 36.79 24.90
CA LEU A 23 -6.13 37.08 24.88
C LEU A 23 -5.32 35.94 24.25
N ALA A 24 -5.65 34.68 24.56
CA ALA A 24 -4.99 33.52 23.96
C ALA A 24 -5.25 33.43 22.45
N GLY A 25 -6.49 33.69 22.01
CA GLY A 25 -6.85 33.75 20.60
C GLY A 25 -6.09 34.85 19.84
N LEU A 26 -6.01 36.06 20.41
CA LEU A 26 -5.29 37.18 19.79
C LEU A 26 -3.78 36.90 19.67
N ALA A 27 -3.17 36.30 20.70
CA ALA A 27 -1.75 35.93 20.68
C ALA A 27 -1.46 34.89 19.59
N LEU A 28 -2.34 33.91 19.38
CA LEU A 28 -2.19 32.90 18.32
C LEU A 28 -2.23 33.53 16.92
N VAL A 29 -3.17 34.46 16.67
CA VAL A 29 -3.29 35.16 15.39
C VAL A 29 -2.07 36.04 15.11
N ILE A 30 -1.57 36.77 16.11
CA ILE A 30 -0.37 37.59 15.97
C ILE A 30 0.85 36.71 15.68
N THR A 31 0.98 35.57 16.35
CA THR A 31 2.09 34.63 16.14
C THR A 31 2.05 34.03 14.72
N MET A 32 0.86 33.65 14.23
CA MET A 32 0.68 33.18 12.85
C MET A 32 1.02 34.26 11.81
N ALA A 33 0.67 35.53 12.07
CA ALA A 33 0.99 36.64 11.18
C ALA A 33 2.51 36.94 11.13
N LEU A 34 3.21 36.83 12.27
CA LEU A 34 4.66 37.05 12.36
C LEU A 34 5.48 35.87 11.83
N CYS A 35 4.93 34.65 11.85
CA CYS A 35 5.59 33.45 11.30
C CYS A 35 5.27 33.20 9.82
N ARG A 36 4.69 34.18 9.09
CA ARG A 36 4.52 34.05 7.64
C ARG A 36 5.91 33.97 6.99
N PRO A 37 6.28 32.84 6.34
CA PRO A 37 7.56 32.75 5.67
C PRO A 37 7.62 33.79 4.55
N PRO A 38 8.77 34.45 4.33
CA PRO A 38 8.93 35.34 3.18
C PRO A 38 8.68 34.52 1.92
N GLU A 39 7.68 34.93 1.14
CA GLU A 39 7.44 34.40 -0.19
C GLU A 39 8.76 34.52 -0.98
N ALA A 40 9.29 33.38 -1.39
CA ALA A 40 10.44 33.35 -2.27
C ALA A 40 10.00 34.00 -3.59
N ASP A 41 10.41 35.26 -3.77
CA ASP A 41 10.42 35.94 -5.06
C ASP A 41 11.24 35.09 -6.04
N ALA A 42 10.54 34.22 -6.76
CA ALA A 42 11.09 33.50 -7.88
C ALA A 42 11.50 34.54 -8.93
N LEU A 43 12.81 34.70 -9.06
CA LEU A 43 13.47 35.33 -10.20
C LEU A 43 12.82 34.84 -11.50
N ARG A 44 12.00 35.71 -12.08
CA ARG A 44 11.43 35.55 -13.42
C ARG A 44 12.50 35.95 -14.43
N VAL A 45 13.47 35.06 -14.67
CA VAL A 45 14.39 35.18 -15.80
C VAL A 45 13.60 34.83 -17.07
N GLY A 46 13.42 35.83 -17.92
CA GLY A 46 12.70 35.72 -19.19
C GLY A 46 13.37 34.73 -20.14
N GLY A 47 12.63 33.69 -20.50
CA GLY A 47 12.89 32.85 -21.66
C GLY A 47 11.65 32.84 -22.53
N HIS A 48 11.67 33.60 -23.63
CA HIS A 48 10.66 33.52 -24.67
C HIS A 48 10.72 32.14 -25.33
N VAL A 49 9.79 31.26 -24.99
CA VAL A 49 9.51 30.06 -25.77
C VAL A 49 8.48 30.42 -26.83
N ARG A 50 8.93 30.28 -28.08
CA ARG A 50 8.18 30.45 -29.32
C ARG A 50 7.00 29.47 -29.37
N PRO A 51 5.78 29.90 -29.74
CA PRO A 51 4.65 28.99 -29.91
C PRO A 51 4.89 28.04 -31.10
N PRO A 52 4.43 26.78 -31.04
CA PRO A 52 4.44 25.88 -32.19
C PRO A 52 3.44 26.34 -33.25
N ASP A 53 3.90 26.36 -34.50
CA ASP A 53 3.13 26.64 -35.71
C ASP A 53 1.89 25.72 -35.79
N THR A 54 0.70 26.30 -35.63
CA THR A 54 -0.55 25.72 -36.11
C THR A 54 -0.64 25.93 -37.61
N GLY A 55 -0.04 25.00 -38.37
CA GLY A 55 -0.29 24.82 -39.79
C GLY A 55 -1.59 24.06 -40.01
N GLN A 56 -2.60 24.76 -40.51
CA GLN A 56 -3.88 24.24 -41.00
C GLN A 56 -3.70 23.66 -42.43
N PRO A 57 -4.77 23.17 -43.08
CA PRO A 57 -5.09 21.78 -43.36
C PRO A 57 -4.74 21.36 -44.81
N ALA A 58 -4.44 20.08 -45.04
CA ALA A 58 -4.50 19.51 -46.39
C ALA A 58 -5.73 18.60 -46.46
N ALA A 59 -6.74 19.07 -47.19
CA ALA A 59 -7.77 18.24 -47.76
C ALA A 59 -7.13 17.32 -48.81
N ASP A 60 -7.50 16.04 -48.80
CA ASP A 60 -7.57 15.29 -50.04
C ASP A 60 -8.70 14.26 -49.98
N GLU A 61 -9.42 14.22 -51.09
CA GLU A 61 -10.66 13.51 -51.32
C GLU A 61 -10.44 12.02 -51.68
N ALA A 62 -11.56 11.29 -51.63
CA ALA A 62 -11.83 9.98 -52.25
C ALA A 62 -11.15 8.77 -51.57
N VAL A 63 -11.84 7.67 -51.26
CA VAL A 63 -12.65 6.86 -52.18
C VAL A 63 -13.77 6.12 -51.43
N LEU A 64 -14.97 6.20 -51.97
CA LEU A 64 -16.10 5.28 -51.73
C LEU A 64 -15.77 3.88 -52.31
N GLY A 65 -15.86 2.85 -51.48
CA GLY A 65 -15.82 1.46 -51.92
C GLY A 65 -16.53 0.54 -50.93
N LEU A 66 -17.82 0.27 -51.19
CA LEU A 66 -18.59 -0.77 -50.51
C LEU A 66 -18.05 -2.16 -50.88
N ALA A 67 -17.80 -3.02 -49.90
CA ALA A 67 -18.18 -4.43 -49.91
C ALA A 67 -18.07 -5.07 -48.50
N PRO A 68 -19.05 -5.88 -48.06
CA PRO A 68 -19.01 -6.61 -46.79
C PRO A 68 -18.32 -7.97 -46.98
N GLY A 69 -17.40 -8.33 -46.09
CA GLY A 69 -16.68 -9.60 -46.26
C GLY A 69 -15.86 -10.07 -45.06
N ARG A 70 -16.46 -10.98 -44.29
CA ARG A 70 -15.88 -12.03 -43.44
C ARG A 70 -15.35 -11.66 -42.04
N PRO A 71 -15.97 -12.19 -40.97
CA PRO A 71 -15.32 -12.27 -39.66
C PRO A 71 -14.20 -13.33 -39.68
N SER A 72 -13.06 -12.99 -39.09
CA SER A 72 -11.95 -13.90 -38.81
C SER A 72 -12.40 -15.07 -37.92
N PRO A 73 -11.89 -16.30 -38.13
CA PRO A 73 -12.15 -17.40 -37.21
C PRO A 73 -11.46 -17.15 -35.87
N VAL A 74 -12.28 -17.13 -34.83
CA VAL A 74 -11.88 -17.29 -33.43
C VAL A 74 -11.22 -18.67 -33.29
N THR A 75 -9.92 -18.71 -33.01
CA THR A 75 -9.28 -19.93 -32.50
C THR A 75 -9.67 -20.10 -31.04
N THR A 76 -10.78 -20.79 -30.82
CA THR A 76 -11.13 -21.34 -29.51
C THR A 76 -10.25 -22.57 -29.30
N LEU A 77 -9.15 -22.42 -28.56
CA LEU A 77 -8.41 -23.56 -28.02
C LEU A 77 -9.22 -24.07 -26.83
N TRP A 78 -10.05 -25.08 -27.09
CA TRP A 78 -10.68 -25.91 -26.07
C TRP A 78 -9.55 -26.69 -25.39
N LEU A 79 -9.20 -26.31 -24.17
CA LEU A 79 -8.42 -27.17 -23.28
C LEU A 79 -9.43 -28.03 -22.53
N ASP A 80 -9.54 -29.26 -23.02
CA ASP A 80 -10.38 -30.31 -22.48
C ASP A 80 -10.00 -30.60 -21.02
N SER A 81 -11.04 -30.82 -20.23
CA SER A 81 -10.99 -31.02 -18.80
C SER A 81 -10.82 -32.52 -18.56
N GLU A 82 -9.59 -32.98 -18.34
CA GLU A 82 -9.34 -34.34 -17.85
C GLU A 82 -9.02 -34.32 -16.35
N ASP A 83 -9.86 -35.01 -15.58
CA ASP A 83 -9.72 -35.31 -14.16
C ASP A 83 -8.34 -35.92 -13.83
N PRO A 84 -7.71 -35.56 -12.69
CA PRO A 84 -6.49 -36.21 -12.26
C PRO A 84 -6.77 -37.63 -11.74
N PRO A 85 -6.03 -38.67 -12.18
CA PRO A 85 -6.15 -39.98 -11.58
C PRO A 85 -5.56 -39.99 -10.17
N VAL A 86 -6.42 -40.40 -9.23
CA VAL A 86 -6.12 -40.79 -7.85
C VAL A 86 -5.00 -41.85 -7.83
N VAL A 87 -3.83 -41.50 -7.31
CA VAL A 87 -2.77 -42.48 -7.01
C VAL A 87 -3.02 -43.04 -5.61
N LYS A 88 -3.67 -44.21 -5.56
CA LYS A 88 -3.62 -45.13 -4.41
C LYS A 88 -2.35 -45.97 -4.54
N GLY A 89 -1.55 -45.99 -3.49
CA GLY A 89 -0.27 -46.69 -3.45
C GLY A 89 -0.39 -48.22 -3.46
N THR A 90 0.71 -48.86 -3.85
CA THR A 90 1.17 -50.16 -3.38
C THR A 90 2.62 -50.37 -3.85
N ASP A 91 3.45 -50.80 -2.90
CA ASP A 91 4.43 -51.87 -3.00
C ASP A 91 5.51 -51.83 -4.08
N TRP A 92 6.74 -51.47 -3.68
CA TRP A 92 7.95 -52.16 -4.12
C TRP A 92 8.95 -52.24 -2.95
N VAL A 93 8.90 -53.37 -2.26
CA VAL A 93 10.03 -53.93 -1.51
C VAL A 93 10.82 -54.86 -2.42
N ASP A 94 12.10 -54.98 -2.09
CA ASP A 94 13.05 -56.04 -2.43
C ASP A 94 13.68 -56.05 -3.83
N SER A 95 14.96 -55.69 -3.89
CA SER A 95 16.01 -56.69 -4.08
C SER A 95 17.39 -56.11 -3.76
N VAL A 96 17.98 -56.61 -2.67
CA VAL A 96 19.40 -56.50 -2.34
C VAL A 96 20.20 -57.43 -3.27
N GLN A 97 21.26 -56.94 -3.90
CA GLN A 97 22.35 -57.77 -4.40
C GLN A 97 23.68 -57.30 -3.80
N LEU A 98 24.26 -58.18 -2.97
CA LEU A 98 25.64 -58.10 -2.50
C LEU A 98 26.51 -58.93 -3.46
N VAL A 99 27.52 -58.31 -4.07
CA VAL A 99 28.68 -59.01 -4.66
C VAL A 99 29.94 -58.19 -4.42
N GLY A 100 30.87 -58.76 -3.64
CA GLY A 100 32.28 -58.93 -3.98
C GLY A 100 33.17 -57.70 -4.15
N GLU A 101 33.95 -57.46 -3.10
CA GLU A 101 35.20 -56.69 -2.96
C GLU A 101 36.29 -57.04 -3.99
N GLU A 102 37.05 -56.05 -4.50
CA GLU A 102 38.53 -55.93 -4.34
C GLU A 102 39.16 -54.76 -5.17
N ALA A 103 39.76 -53.81 -4.43
CA ALA A 103 40.94 -52.94 -4.67
C ALA A 103 41.15 -52.11 -5.96
N ALA A 104 41.21 -50.76 -5.83
CA ALA A 104 42.41 -49.94 -6.14
C ALA A 104 42.22 -48.42 -5.89
N ALA A 105 43.08 -47.87 -5.01
CA ALA A 105 43.52 -46.48 -4.81
C ALA A 105 42.54 -45.38 -4.28
N PRO A 106 42.93 -44.60 -3.25
CA PRO A 106 42.12 -43.51 -2.71
C PRO A 106 42.33 -42.20 -3.49
N ALA A 107 41.29 -41.70 -4.16
CA ALA A 107 41.20 -40.27 -4.42
C ALA A 107 40.73 -39.57 -3.13
N PRO A 108 41.35 -38.47 -2.67
CA PRO A 108 40.80 -37.71 -1.57
C PRO A 108 39.50 -37.06 -2.06
N HIS A 109 38.38 -37.61 -1.64
CA HIS A 109 37.09 -36.97 -1.71
C HIS A 109 37.16 -35.75 -0.78
N PHE A 110 37.33 -34.56 -1.36
CA PHE A 110 37.07 -33.31 -0.66
C PHE A 110 35.55 -33.19 -0.56
N GLU A 111 34.96 -33.89 0.40
CA GLU A 111 33.61 -33.57 0.85
C GLU A 111 33.71 -32.21 1.54
N ILE A 112 33.47 -31.15 0.78
CA ILE A 112 32.99 -29.92 1.40
C ILE A 112 31.59 -30.30 1.88
N PRO A 113 31.31 -30.35 3.19
CA PRO A 113 29.93 -30.32 3.62
C PRO A 113 29.41 -28.97 3.11
N LEU A 114 28.60 -29.02 2.06
CA LEU A 114 27.61 -27.99 1.77
C LEU A 114 26.65 -28.01 2.98
N LEU A 115 27.11 -27.47 4.11
CA LEU A 115 26.29 -26.53 4.85
C LEU A 115 26.08 -25.36 3.88
N VAL A 116 25.19 -25.58 2.90
CA VAL A 116 24.19 -24.56 2.62
C VAL A 116 23.40 -24.56 3.91
N GLU A 117 23.90 -23.80 4.88
CA GLU A 117 23.05 -23.21 5.89
C GLU A 117 22.02 -22.48 5.05
N GLN A 118 20.87 -23.14 4.85
CA GLN A 118 19.77 -22.52 4.17
C GLN A 118 19.51 -21.28 5.00
N GLN A 119 19.94 -20.13 4.48
CA GLN A 119 19.52 -18.82 4.94
C GLN A 119 18.01 -18.80 4.73
N THR A 120 17.31 -19.47 5.64
CA THR A 120 15.97 -19.11 6.04
C THR A 120 16.18 -17.72 6.60
N SER A 121 16.00 -16.71 5.72
CA SER A 121 15.92 -15.32 6.13
C SER A 121 14.90 -15.30 7.24
N ASP A 122 15.35 -15.26 8.48
CA ASP A 122 14.50 -15.28 9.64
C ASP A 122 13.81 -13.91 9.63
N ILE A 123 12.63 -13.86 9.01
CA ILE A 123 11.87 -12.63 8.84
C ILE A 123 11.58 -12.14 10.24
N GLN A 124 12.28 -11.08 10.62
CA GLN A 124 12.18 -10.51 11.95
C GLN A 124 10.73 -10.14 12.22
N VAL A 125 10.17 -10.68 13.30
CA VAL A 125 8.85 -10.31 13.78
C VAL A 125 8.94 -8.86 14.27
N PRO A 126 8.22 -7.91 13.66
CA PRO A 126 8.31 -6.52 14.07
C PRO A 126 7.72 -6.33 15.47
N LEU A 127 8.19 -5.29 16.17
CA LEU A 127 7.52 -4.77 17.36
C LEU A 127 6.08 -4.36 17.02
N ALA A 128 5.21 -4.27 18.01
CA ALA A 128 3.84 -3.81 17.82
C ALA A 128 3.74 -2.30 17.50
N GLY A 129 2.66 -1.92 16.83
CA GLY A 129 2.23 -0.55 16.55
C GLY A 129 3.30 0.30 15.86
N GLN A 130 3.41 1.57 16.28
CA GLN A 130 4.33 2.55 15.71
C GLN A 130 5.80 2.13 15.78
N ALA A 131 6.21 1.41 16.83
CA ALA A 131 7.59 0.94 16.96
C ALA A 131 7.95 -0.06 15.86
N GLY A 132 7.01 -0.94 15.49
CA GLY A 132 7.16 -1.87 14.36
C GLY A 132 7.26 -1.15 13.02
N LEU A 133 6.40 -0.16 12.79
CA LEU A 133 6.45 0.64 11.56
C LEU A 133 7.80 1.34 11.41
N LEU A 134 8.30 1.97 12.48
CA LEU A 134 9.60 2.63 12.47
C LEU A 134 10.76 1.65 12.25
N MET A 135 10.67 0.44 12.80
CA MET A 135 11.67 -0.61 12.57
C MET A 135 11.74 -0.97 11.07
N LEU A 136 10.59 -1.21 10.45
CA LEU A 136 10.49 -1.58 9.03
C LEU A 136 10.94 -0.45 8.09
N LEU A 137 10.65 0.81 8.46
CA LEU A 137 11.16 1.98 7.74
C LEU A 137 12.68 2.08 7.82
N ARG A 138 13.27 1.86 8.99
CA ARG A 138 14.74 1.86 9.16
C ARG A 138 15.42 0.69 8.46
N ALA A 139 14.76 -0.46 8.41
CA ALA A 139 15.22 -1.64 7.69
C ALA A 139 15.07 -1.50 6.17
N GLY A 140 14.35 -0.49 5.67
CA GLY A 140 14.11 -0.27 4.24
C GLY A 140 13.06 -1.20 3.64
N THR A 141 12.40 -2.04 4.44
CA THR A 141 11.32 -2.93 3.98
C THR A 141 10.02 -2.16 3.75
N LEU A 142 9.86 -1.02 4.42
CA LEU A 142 8.88 0.01 4.10
C LEU A 142 9.58 1.29 3.65
N LYS A 143 8.93 2.02 2.74
CA LYS A 143 9.26 3.42 2.44
C LYS A 143 7.99 4.27 2.48
N PRO A 144 8.08 5.58 2.78
CA PRO A 144 6.96 6.49 2.53
C PRO A 144 6.53 6.40 1.06
N ALA A 145 5.22 6.31 0.82
CA ALA A 145 4.68 6.27 -0.53
C ALA A 145 4.84 7.65 -1.19
N SER A 146 5.21 7.65 -2.47
CA SER A 146 5.19 8.86 -3.28
C SER A 146 3.76 9.19 -3.73
N ALA A 147 3.49 10.47 -3.98
CA ALA A 147 2.20 10.90 -4.54
C ALA A 147 1.90 10.20 -5.88
N ALA A 148 2.92 9.98 -6.71
CA ALA A 148 2.77 9.30 -8.00
C ALA A 148 2.35 7.83 -7.86
N GLU A 149 2.85 7.13 -6.84
CA GLU A 149 2.42 5.75 -6.54
C GLU A 149 0.95 5.73 -6.09
N LEU A 150 0.56 6.66 -5.20
CA LEU A 150 -0.81 6.76 -4.73
C LEU A 150 -1.79 7.09 -5.87
N ASP A 151 -1.44 8.06 -6.72
CA ASP A 151 -2.23 8.42 -7.90
C ASP A 151 -2.33 7.26 -8.90
N ALA A 152 -1.25 6.50 -9.08
CA ALA A 152 -1.23 5.33 -9.95
C ALA A 152 -2.15 4.21 -9.43
N TRP A 153 -2.20 4.02 -8.12
CA TRP A 153 -3.16 3.10 -7.52
C TRP A 153 -4.59 3.62 -7.66
N MET A 154 -4.84 4.90 -7.37
CA MET A 154 -6.18 5.50 -7.46
C MET A 154 -6.78 5.40 -8.87
N ARG A 155 -5.96 5.60 -9.92
CA ARG A 155 -6.41 5.39 -11.30
C ARG A 155 -6.83 3.94 -11.56
N ARG A 156 -6.14 2.96 -10.98
CA ARG A 156 -6.50 1.54 -11.10
C ARG A 156 -7.75 1.21 -10.30
N TYR A 157 -7.88 1.76 -9.10
CA TYR A 157 -9.08 1.63 -8.26
C TYR A 157 -10.34 2.07 -9.02
N VAL A 158 -10.30 3.25 -9.64
CA VAL A 158 -11.39 3.74 -10.51
C VAL A 158 -11.60 2.85 -11.73
N ALA A 159 -10.53 2.40 -12.38
CA ALA A 159 -10.63 1.54 -13.56
C ALA A 159 -11.18 0.14 -13.24
N ALA A 160 -10.98 -0.36 -12.02
CA ALA A 160 -11.52 -1.62 -11.54
C ALA A 160 -13.04 -1.53 -11.24
N GLY A 161 -13.63 -0.34 -11.32
CA GLY A 161 -15.05 -0.12 -11.04
C GLY A 161 -15.37 -0.19 -9.55
N GLU A 162 -14.40 0.07 -8.69
CA GLU A 162 -14.61 0.13 -7.24
C GLU A 162 -15.47 1.36 -6.88
N ASP A 163 -16.32 1.19 -5.87
CA ASP A 163 -17.29 2.20 -5.46
C ASP A 163 -16.64 3.35 -4.67
N ALA A 164 -17.31 4.51 -4.64
CA ALA A 164 -16.95 5.65 -3.79
C ALA A 164 -15.48 6.13 -3.84
N PRO A 165 -14.89 6.41 -5.02
CA PRO A 165 -13.49 6.84 -5.15
C PRO A 165 -13.15 8.12 -4.36
N GLU A 166 -14.09 9.05 -4.24
CA GLU A 166 -13.89 10.27 -3.43
C GLU A 166 -13.77 9.97 -1.92
N LEU A 167 -14.51 8.97 -1.43
CA LEU A 167 -14.43 8.54 -0.03
C LEU A 167 -13.09 7.88 0.24
N MET A 168 -12.66 6.99 -0.66
CA MET A 168 -11.35 6.35 -0.59
C MET A 168 -10.23 7.40 -0.60
N ASP A 169 -10.29 8.37 -1.51
CA ASP A 169 -9.30 9.43 -1.62
C ASP A 169 -9.23 10.33 -0.36
N ARG A 170 -10.39 10.70 0.22
CA ARG A 170 -10.43 11.37 1.53
C ARG A 170 -9.80 10.55 2.64
N ARG A 171 -10.03 9.24 2.65
CA ARG A 171 -9.48 8.32 3.65
C ARG A 171 -7.97 8.22 3.55
N LEU A 172 -7.43 8.07 2.34
CA LEU A 172 -5.99 7.95 2.11
C LEU A 172 -5.23 9.21 2.51
N ARG A 173 -5.85 10.40 2.40
CA ARG A 173 -5.29 11.65 2.94
C ARG A 173 -5.22 11.70 4.47
N ALA A 174 -6.04 10.92 5.17
CA ALA A 174 -6.09 10.91 6.63
C ALA A 174 -5.13 9.89 7.26
N LEU A 175 -4.48 9.04 6.45
CA LEU A 175 -3.61 7.97 6.92
C LEU A 175 -2.18 8.16 6.41
N PRO A 176 -1.16 7.73 7.17
CA PRO A 176 0.17 7.57 6.62
C PRO A 176 0.15 6.45 5.58
N VAL A 177 0.81 6.69 4.43
CA VAL A 177 0.88 5.74 3.32
C VAL A 177 2.31 5.30 3.10
N TYR A 178 2.52 3.98 3.05
CA TYR A 178 3.83 3.36 2.86
C TYR A 178 3.79 2.40 1.67
N THR A 179 4.91 2.23 0.98
CA THR A 179 5.09 1.22 -0.06
C THR A 179 5.96 0.09 0.47
N ILE A 180 5.49 -1.14 0.33
CA ILE A 180 6.23 -2.34 0.73
C ILE A 180 7.31 -2.63 -0.31
N GLN A 181 8.56 -2.78 0.13
CA GLN A 181 9.73 -2.97 -0.73
C GLN A 181 10.18 -4.44 -0.85
N GLY A 182 9.67 -5.33 0.00
CA GLY A 182 10.07 -6.73 0.02
C GLY A 182 9.23 -7.55 0.99
N GLU A 183 9.67 -8.78 1.24
CA GLU A 183 8.97 -9.66 2.17
C GLU A 183 9.00 -9.11 3.60
N MET A 184 7.84 -9.04 4.23
CA MET A 184 7.70 -8.58 5.61
C MET A 184 6.52 -9.25 6.33
N GLN A 185 6.45 -9.02 7.63
CA GLN A 185 5.29 -9.30 8.45
C GLN A 185 4.69 -7.98 8.95
N PHE A 186 3.37 -7.88 9.03
CA PHE A 186 2.73 -6.72 9.64
C PHE A 186 3.06 -6.66 11.14
N PRO A 187 3.42 -5.48 11.68
CA PRO A 187 3.41 -5.23 13.12
C PRO A 187 2.08 -5.65 13.74
N ALA A 188 2.13 -6.24 14.94
CA ALA A 188 0.92 -6.40 15.75
C ALA A 188 0.33 -5.02 16.11
N ASP A 189 -0.94 -4.96 16.48
CA ASP A 189 -1.60 -3.75 17.01
C ASP A 189 -1.53 -2.51 16.08
N LEU A 190 -1.72 -2.73 14.78
CA LEU A 190 -2.01 -1.64 13.82
C LEU A 190 -3.49 -1.27 13.86
N ASN A 191 -3.92 -0.68 14.98
CA ASN A 191 -5.28 -0.22 15.25
C ASN A 191 -5.34 1.29 15.47
N ASP A 192 -6.51 1.88 15.21
CA ASP A 192 -6.87 3.27 15.49
C ASP A 192 -5.74 4.27 15.16
N ASP A 193 -4.99 4.69 16.18
CA ASP A 193 -3.91 5.69 16.11
C ASP A 193 -2.67 5.24 15.31
N HIS A 194 -2.53 3.94 15.08
CA HIS A 194 -1.41 3.34 14.34
C HIS A 194 -1.84 2.72 13.01
N ALA A 195 -3.08 2.95 12.58
CA ALA A 195 -3.54 2.50 11.27
C ALA A 195 -2.76 3.21 10.15
N ALA A 196 -2.42 2.46 9.11
CA ALA A 196 -1.72 2.97 7.94
C ALA A 196 -2.32 2.41 6.64
N ALA A 197 -1.89 2.94 5.50
CA ALA A 197 -2.16 2.34 4.20
C ALA A 197 -0.85 1.79 3.61
N PHE A 198 -0.90 0.57 3.10
CA PHE A 198 0.26 -0.11 2.52
C PHE A 198 0.04 -0.38 1.04
N ILE A 199 0.86 0.22 0.18
CA ILE A 199 0.92 -0.09 -1.25
C ILE A 199 1.71 -1.38 -1.43
N LEU A 200 1.06 -2.37 -2.04
CA LEU A 200 1.66 -3.63 -2.44
C LEU A 200 1.96 -3.60 -3.94
N ASP A 201 3.25 -3.57 -4.30
CA ASP A 201 3.70 -3.71 -5.69
C ASP A 201 3.46 -5.14 -6.18
N ALA A 202 3.16 -5.32 -7.46
CA ALA A 202 2.86 -6.62 -8.09
C ALA A 202 3.99 -7.65 -7.96
N ARG A 203 5.23 -7.21 -7.74
CA ARG A 203 6.41 -8.09 -7.63
C ARG A 203 6.75 -8.49 -6.19
N VAL A 204 6.04 -7.93 -5.22
CA VAL A 204 6.31 -8.14 -3.79
C VAL A 204 5.31 -9.17 -3.25
N PRO A 205 5.76 -10.20 -2.52
CA PRO A 205 4.84 -11.15 -1.91
C PRO A 205 3.94 -10.46 -0.89
N TYR A 206 2.71 -10.95 -0.75
CA TYR A 206 1.79 -10.42 0.24
C TYR A 206 2.37 -10.59 1.67
N PRO A 207 2.38 -9.53 2.51
CA PRO A 207 2.96 -9.61 3.85
C PRO A 207 2.27 -10.63 4.75
N ARG A 208 3.06 -11.25 5.63
CA ARG A 208 2.53 -12.19 6.61
C ARG A 208 1.84 -11.45 7.76
N GLY A 209 0.98 -12.15 8.50
CA GLY A 209 0.27 -11.58 9.65
C GLY A 209 -0.97 -10.77 9.27
N SER A 210 -1.59 -10.13 10.26
CA SER A 210 -2.81 -9.34 10.08
C SER A 210 -2.46 -7.84 9.93
N PRO A 211 -3.03 -7.13 8.94
CA PRO A 211 -2.88 -5.67 8.83
C PRO A 211 -3.69 -4.91 9.90
N GLY A 212 -4.48 -5.59 10.74
CA GLY A 212 -5.33 -4.93 11.74
C GLY A 212 -6.40 -4.06 11.08
N GLN A 213 -6.42 -2.78 11.43
CA GLN A 213 -7.29 -1.77 10.80
C GLN A 213 -6.57 -0.97 9.69
N SER A 214 -5.40 -1.43 9.25
CA SER A 214 -4.71 -0.83 8.11
C SER A 214 -5.32 -1.26 6.78
N LEU A 215 -5.07 -0.45 5.76
CA LEU A 215 -5.48 -0.70 4.38
C LEU A 215 -4.33 -1.34 3.60
N ILE A 216 -4.63 -2.25 2.70
CA ILE A 216 -3.68 -2.75 1.70
C ILE A 216 -4.19 -2.35 0.32
N LEU A 217 -3.35 -1.62 -0.40
CA LEU A 217 -3.60 -1.06 -1.72
C LEU A 217 -2.85 -1.92 -2.73
N ASP A 218 -3.54 -2.89 -3.32
CA ASP A 218 -2.93 -3.79 -4.30
C ASP A 218 -2.77 -3.08 -5.65
N MET A 219 -1.52 -2.81 -6.03
CA MET A 219 -1.19 -2.13 -7.28
C MET A 219 -1.49 -2.98 -8.51
N SER A 220 -1.52 -4.30 -8.38
CA SER A 220 -1.74 -5.21 -9.51
C SER A 220 -3.20 -5.20 -9.98
N THR A 221 -4.12 -5.25 -9.03
CA THR A 221 -5.57 -5.33 -9.30
C THR A 221 -6.27 -3.99 -9.18
N GLY A 222 -5.68 -3.02 -8.46
CA GLY A 222 -6.36 -1.79 -8.07
C GLY A 222 -7.35 -1.99 -6.92
N THR A 223 -7.39 -3.18 -6.30
CA THR A 223 -8.32 -3.47 -5.20
C THR A 223 -7.80 -2.94 -3.86
N CYS A 224 -8.74 -2.70 -2.95
CA CYS A 224 -8.48 -2.41 -1.55
C CYS A 224 -8.73 -3.68 -0.73
N LEU A 225 -7.73 -4.11 0.04
CA LEU A 225 -7.81 -5.28 0.91
C LEU A 225 -7.74 -4.88 2.40
N GLY A 226 -8.42 -5.67 3.23
CA GLY A 226 -8.50 -5.48 4.67
C GLY A 226 -9.90 -5.07 5.14
N THR A 227 -10.15 -5.25 6.43
CA THR A 227 -11.42 -4.91 7.10
C THR A 227 -11.94 -3.51 6.73
N PRO A 228 -11.10 -2.46 6.69
CA PRO A 228 -11.62 -1.12 6.44
C PRO A 228 -12.07 -0.89 4.99
N CYS A 229 -11.67 -1.73 4.04
CA CYS A 229 -12.13 -1.67 2.65
C CYS A 229 -13.57 -2.20 2.48
N LEU A 230 -13.98 -3.14 3.34
CA LEU A 230 -15.33 -3.72 3.29
C LEU A 230 -16.41 -2.70 3.69
N ALA A 231 -16.12 -1.80 4.63
CA ALA A 231 -17.03 -0.77 5.09
C ALA A 231 -17.39 0.29 4.01
N GLN A 232 -16.83 0.22 2.82
CA GLN A 232 -17.17 1.10 1.69
C GLN A 232 -18.15 0.45 0.70
N ARG A 233 -18.52 -0.82 0.89
CA ARG A 233 -19.42 -1.56 0.00
C ARG A 233 -20.87 -1.64 0.53
N ASP A 234 -21.11 -1.13 1.73
CA ASP A 234 -22.42 -1.04 2.39
C ASP A 234 -22.98 0.39 2.32
#